data_AF-A0A9P4QTQ3-F1
#
_entry.id   AF-A0A9P4QTQ3-F1
#
_cell.length_a   1.000
_cell.length_b   1.000
_cell.length_c   1.000
_cell.angle_alpha   90.00
_cell.angle_beta   90.00
_cell.angle_gamma   90.00
#
_symmetry.space_group_name_H-M   'P 1'
#
loop_
_entity.id
_entity.type
_entity.pdbx_description
1 polymer ?
#
loop_
_entity_poly.entity_id
_entity_poly.type
_entity_poly.pdbx_seq_one_letter_code
_entity_poly.pdbx_strand_id
1 'polypeptide(L)'
;MAPTAAGQYYWASILAPKSWSGVASYATGWVSVAVSQGLVALTGFLCATLIEGIVTLHSLNPGFNPSDLTSGPSAFFTPKGWIGTLILGSILLVAFSVNALLSTHLTRIEGLVLYLHLFGFIAILVPLLYLSDHVPASTVFVTFSNEGAWPDMSLAFLVGMITNVGSLMGSETTVRLSDEVHSVARVIPCHTLITLVINGILGFAMLVGILFCLTDPESALNSPTGYPFIQVFFDASASVGGTTAAAAILLLISFSSILGQFASASRQLWAISRDKGLPGSKWLQDLNMKQHLPFHAMYATLVMPMFLGIAIVGSAAGLLNLLSFVVSSWLLAAAIPLSLLLWRRITGRIKNPYDIPPSASSSPDLEKNKIQEEGLEWGPWRMPEPIGSLVNIFALCWILLATFFSIWPQNATVNASNMNYSSLMVSAWLIVGIAWFAIWGHKTYTGPVNET
;
A
#
# COMPACT_ATOMS: atom_id res chain seq x y z
N MET A 1 14.67 11.59 12.32
CA MET A 1 14.04 10.31 11.95
C MET A 1 15.12 9.24 12.06
N ALA A 2 14.81 8.03 12.57
CA ALA A 2 15.75 6.90 12.67
C ALA A 2 15.39 5.84 11.60
N PRO A 3 15.77 6.06 10.33
CA PRO A 3 15.43 5.17 9.24
C PRO A 3 16.24 3.87 9.31
N THR A 4 15.56 2.73 9.21
CA THR A 4 16.14 1.38 9.24
C THR A 4 15.27 0.46 8.38
N ALA A 5 15.83 -0.66 7.89
CA ALA A 5 15.06 -1.69 7.18
C ALA A 5 13.89 -2.25 8.01
N ALA A 6 14.02 -2.23 9.34
CA ALA A 6 12.96 -2.57 10.29
C ALA A 6 11.78 -1.56 10.31
N GLY A 7 11.99 -0.31 9.88
CA GLY A 7 10.92 0.67 9.71
C GLY A 7 10.11 0.95 10.99
N GLN A 8 8.78 0.84 10.89
CA GLN A 8 7.86 1.29 11.95
C GLN A 8 8.00 0.52 13.27
N TYR A 9 8.29 -0.79 13.24
CA TYR A 9 8.41 -1.55 14.48
C TYR A 9 9.68 -1.21 15.25
N TYR A 10 10.73 -0.79 14.56
CA TYR A 10 11.90 -0.17 15.19
C TYR A 10 11.54 1.15 15.88
N TRP A 11 10.72 2.00 15.26
CA TRP A 11 10.26 3.23 15.92
C TRP A 11 9.44 2.94 17.17
N ALA A 12 8.56 1.94 17.12
CA ALA A 12 7.79 1.51 18.29
C ALA A 12 8.71 1.02 19.41
N SER A 13 9.78 0.28 19.10
CA SER A 13 10.72 -0.24 20.10
C SER A 13 11.49 0.87 20.83
N ILE A 14 11.99 1.88 20.11
CA ILE A 14 12.77 2.98 20.70
C ILE A 14 11.90 4.00 21.44
N LEU A 15 10.67 4.25 20.96
CA LEU A 15 9.77 5.24 21.55
C LEU A 15 9.09 4.71 22.82
N ALA A 16 8.83 3.41 22.89
CA ALA A 16 8.17 2.78 24.04
C ALA A 16 9.02 2.82 25.33
N PRO A 17 8.38 2.75 26.51
CA PRO A 17 9.07 2.42 27.76
C PRO A 17 9.75 1.04 27.69
N LYS A 18 10.83 0.83 28.45
CA LYS A 18 11.60 -0.43 28.46
C LYS A 18 10.72 -1.68 28.68
N SER A 19 9.70 -1.59 29.54
CA SER A 19 8.78 -2.69 29.84
C SER A 19 7.78 -3.02 28.72
N TRP A 20 7.48 -2.05 27.84
CA TRP A 20 6.51 -2.20 26.75
C TRP A 20 7.15 -2.27 25.36
N SER A 21 8.45 -2.03 25.25
CA SER A 21 9.20 -1.98 23.98
C SER A 21 9.03 -3.23 23.12
N GLY A 22 9.21 -4.42 23.72
CA GLY A 22 9.04 -5.68 22.99
C GLY A 22 7.62 -5.89 22.46
N VAL A 23 6.60 -5.58 23.28
CA VAL A 23 5.18 -5.75 22.91
C VAL A 23 4.78 -4.76 21.81
N ALA A 24 5.10 -3.48 21.97
CA ALA A 24 4.76 -2.44 20.99
C ALA A 24 5.47 -2.68 19.64
N SER A 25 6.74 -3.07 19.68
CA SER A 25 7.52 -3.45 18.51
C SER A 25 6.90 -4.66 17.81
N TYR A 26 6.62 -5.75 18.56
CA TYR A 26 6.00 -6.94 17.99
C TYR A 26 4.65 -6.65 17.34
N ALA A 27 3.76 -5.95 18.04
CA ALA A 27 2.43 -5.62 17.53
C ALA A 27 2.50 -4.79 16.23
N THR A 28 3.38 -3.78 16.19
CA THR A 28 3.61 -2.97 14.99
C THR A 28 4.16 -3.80 13.84
N GLY A 29 5.15 -4.66 14.11
CA GLY A 29 5.78 -5.52 13.11
C GLY A 29 4.81 -6.56 12.55
N TRP A 30 4.01 -7.19 13.41
CA TRP A 30 3.01 -8.17 13.00
C TRP A 30 1.97 -7.58 12.07
N VAL A 31 1.41 -6.41 12.41
CA VAL A 31 0.44 -5.73 11.55
C VAL A 31 1.11 -5.25 10.26
N SER A 32 2.36 -4.80 10.31
CA SER A 32 3.13 -4.38 9.13
C SER A 32 3.32 -5.52 8.10
N VAL A 33 3.41 -6.79 8.53
CA VAL A 33 3.43 -7.94 7.60
C VAL A 33 2.12 -8.07 6.84
N ALA A 34 0.96 -7.86 7.49
CA ALA A 34 -0.32 -7.84 6.79
C ALA A 34 -0.39 -6.70 5.75
N VAL A 35 0.17 -5.53 6.08
CA VAL A 35 0.23 -4.40 5.15
C VAL A 35 1.04 -4.75 3.91
N SER A 36 2.27 -5.24 4.07
CA SER A 36 3.16 -5.48 2.93
C SER A 36 2.68 -6.63 2.05
N GLN A 37 2.25 -7.74 2.65
CA GLN A 37 1.71 -8.88 1.90
C GLN A 37 0.36 -8.55 1.26
N GLY A 38 -0.48 -7.79 1.97
CA GLY A 38 -1.75 -7.30 1.45
C GLY A 38 -1.58 -6.33 0.29
N LEU A 39 -0.57 -5.45 0.32
CA LEU A 39 -0.31 -4.51 -0.77
C LEU A 39 0.17 -5.23 -2.04
N VAL A 40 1.02 -6.26 -1.89
CA VAL A 40 1.43 -7.14 -3.00
C VAL A 40 0.20 -7.86 -3.60
N ALA A 41 -0.69 -8.37 -2.75
CA ALA A 41 -1.95 -8.98 -3.20
C ALA A 41 -2.84 -7.96 -3.92
N LEU A 42 -3.01 -6.77 -3.35
CA LEU A 42 -3.89 -5.71 -3.85
C LEU A 42 -3.45 -5.25 -5.23
N THR A 43 -2.17 -4.89 -5.38
CA THR A 43 -1.63 -4.41 -6.65
C THR A 43 -1.61 -5.53 -7.69
N GLY A 44 -1.28 -6.77 -7.28
CA GLY A 44 -1.36 -7.94 -8.16
C GLY A 44 -2.76 -8.22 -8.67
N PHE A 45 -3.77 -8.10 -7.80
CA PHE A 45 -5.17 -8.30 -8.16
C PHE A 45 -5.70 -7.15 -9.03
N LEU A 46 -5.26 -5.91 -8.79
CA LEU A 46 -5.51 -4.76 -9.66
C LEU A 46 -4.99 -5.04 -11.08
N CYS A 47 -3.74 -5.49 -11.23
CA CYS A 47 -3.21 -5.89 -12.54
C CYS A 47 -4.01 -7.02 -13.19
N ALA A 48 -4.35 -8.06 -12.42
CA ALA A 48 -5.10 -9.20 -12.92
C ALA A 48 -6.47 -8.79 -13.46
N THR A 49 -7.24 -8.06 -12.67
CA THR A 49 -8.59 -7.61 -13.05
C THR A 49 -8.56 -6.50 -14.11
N LEU A 50 -7.49 -5.70 -14.19
CA LEU A 50 -7.29 -4.76 -15.29
C LEU A 50 -7.07 -5.48 -16.63
N ILE A 51 -6.33 -6.59 -16.63
CA ILE A 51 -6.20 -7.47 -17.80
C ILE A 51 -7.57 -8.03 -18.19
N GLU A 52 -8.36 -8.51 -17.22
CA GLU A 52 -9.73 -8.98 -17.45
C GLU A 52 -10.63 -7.89 -18.04
N GLY A 53 -10.51 -6.65 -17.56
CA GLY A 53 -11.24 -5.49 -18.07
C GLY A 53 -10.89 -5.16 -19.53
N ILE A 54 -9.60 -5.23 -19.89
CA ILE A 54 -9.14 -5.05 -21.28
C ILE A 54 -9.68 -6.17 -22.18
N VAL A 55 -9.62 -7.43 -21.74
CA VAL A 55 -10.18 -8.57 -22.50
C VAL A 55 -11.69 -8.39 -22.68
N THR A 56 -12.38 -7.93 -21.64
CA THR A 56 -13.82 -7.67 -21.69
C THR A 56 -14.15 -6.57 -22.69
N LEU A 57 -13.42 -5.45 -22.70
CA LEU A 57 -13.57 -4.36 -23.66
C LEU A 57 -13.50 -4.85 -25.12
N HIS A 58 -12.54 -5.72 -25.43
CA HIS A 58 -12.40 -6.31 -26.78
C HIS A 58 -13.52 -7.29 -27.10
N SER A 59 -14.02 -8.03 -26.11
CA SER A 59 -15.10 -9.00 -26.35
C SER A 59 -16.47 -8.35 -26.60
N LEU A 60 -16.68 -7.11 -26.11
CA LEU A 60 -17.92 -6.35 -26.29
C LEU A 60 -17.98 -5.55 -27.59
N ASN A 61 -16.83 -5.24 -28.20
CA ASN A 61 -16.74 -4.35 -29.36
C ASN A 61 -16.27 -5.13 -30.60
N PRO A 62 -17.12 -5.31 -31.63
CA PRO A 62 -16.82 -6.18 -32.77
C PRO A 62 -15.80 -5.55 -33.73
N GLY A 63 -14.53 -5.78 -33.41
CA GLY A 63 -13.39 -5.77 -34.34
C GLY A 63 -12.47 -6.99 -34.14
N PHE A 64 -12.81 -7.86 -33.18
CA PHE A 64 -12.12 -9.11 -32.85
C PHE A 64 -12.66 -10.23 -33.74
N ASN A 65 -11.80 -10.85 -34.55
CA ASN A 65 -12.20 -11.89 -35.48
C ASN A 65 -12.50 -13.18 -34.70
N PRO A 66 -13.74 -13.74 -34.73
CA PRO A 66 -14.10 -14.94 -33.97
C PRO A 66 -13.28 -16.18 -34.35
N SER A 67 -12.51 -16.12 -35.44
CA SER A 67 -11.58 -17.15 -35.90
C SER A 67 -10.31 -17.28 -35.04
N ASP A 68 -9.97 -16.28 -34.22
CA ASP A 68 -8.74 -16.30 -33.41
C ASP A 68 -8.91 -17.05 -32.07
N LEU A 69 -10.14 -17.41 -31.71
CA LEU A 69 -10.45 -18.40 -30.67
C LEU A 69 -10.91 -19.68 -31.36
N THR A 70 -9.99 -20.62 -31.57
CA THR A 70 -10.22 -21.94 -32.18
C THR A 70 -11.08 -22.89 -31.32
N SER A 71 -12.02 -22.37 -30.52
CA SER A 71 -12.95 -23.13 -29.70
C SER A 71 -14.30 -22.42 -29.49
N GLY A 72 -15.04 -22.21 -30.58
CA GLY A 72 -16.50 -22.18 -30.57
C GLY A 72 -17.18 -20.81 -30.49
N PRO A 73 -18.39 -20.66 -31.05
CA PRO A 73 -19.16 -19.42 -31.00
C PRO A 73 -19.80 -19.22 -29.62
N SER A 74 -19.79 -17.98 -29.13
CA SER A 74 -20.55 -17.47 -27.96
C SER A 74 -20.24 -18.07 -26.58
N ALA A 75 -19.13 -17.65 -25.98
CA ALA A 75 -19.06 -17.46 -24.53
C ALA A 75 -18.33 -16.14 -24.29
N PHE A 76 -19.07 -15.06 -24.13
CA PHE A 76 -18.55 -13.76 -23.67
C PHE A 76 -17.61 -14.02 -22.49
N PHE A 77 -16.36 -13.55 -22.58
CA PHE A 77 -15.43 -13.67 -21.46
C PHE A 77 -16.10 -13.01 -20.26
N THR A 78 -16.50 -13.86 -19.30
CA THR A 78 -17.13 -13.40 -18.06
C THR A 78 -16.06 -13.53 -17.00
N PRO A 79 -15.51 -12.42 -16.50
CA PRO A 79 -14.54 -12.45 -15.40
C PRO A 79 -15.11 -13.29 -14.26
N LYS A 80 -14.38 -14.34 -13.87
CA LYS A 80 -14.69 -15.15 -12.69
C LYS A 80 -13.57 -14.94 -11.69
N GLY A 81 -13.90 -14.81 -10.41
CA GLY A 81 -12.89 -14.50 -9.39
C GLY A 81 -11.69 -15.46 -9.35
N TRP A 82 -11.86 -16.72 -9.76
CA TRP A 82 -10.75 -17.68 -9.83
C TRP A 82 -9.77 -17.40 -10.98
N ILE A 83 -10.23 -16.78 -12.09
CA ILE A 83 -9.37 -16.38 -13.21
C ILE A 83 -8.42 -15.29 -12.74
N GLY A 84 -8.96 -14.24 -12.10
CA GLY A 84 -8.16 -13.18 -11.48
C GLY A 84 -7.12 -13.71 -10.48
N THR A 85 -7.47 -14.70 -9.66
CA THR A 85 -6.52 -15.34 -8.73
C THR A 85 -5.42 -16.13 -9.45
N LEU A 86 -5.71 -16.80 -10.57
CA LEU A 86 -4.68 -17.47 -11.37
C LEU A 86 -3.73 -16.47 -12.04
N ILE A 87 -4.27 -15.39 -12.61
CA ILE A 87 -3.48 -14.31 -13.22
C ILE A 87 -2.60 -13.63 -12.15
N LEU A 88 -3.14 -13.39 -10.94
CA LEU A 88 -2.36 -12.94 -9.78
C LEU A 88 -1.17 -13.87 -9.54
N GLY A 89 -1.40 -15.19 -9.50
CA GLY A 89 -0.32 -16.17 -9.33
C GLY A 89 0.75 -16.09 -10.41
N SER A 90 0.37 -15.90 -11.68
CA SER A 90 1.30 -15.67 -12.78
C SER A 90 2.10 -14.39 -12.59
N ILE A 91 1.45 -13.28 -12.21
CA ILE A 91 2.12 -11.99 -11.96
C ILE A 91 3.13 -12.11 -10.82
N LEU A 92 2.75 -12.77 -9.72
CA LEU A 92 3.65 -12.98 -8.58
C LEU A 92 4.82 -13.89 -8.93
N LEU A 93 4.62 -14.89 -9.79
CA LEU A 93 5.71 -15.75 -10.27
C LEU A 93 6.72 -14.95 -11.10
N VAL A 94 6.25 -14.03 -11.95
CA VAL A 94 7.14 -13.12 -12.68
C VAL A 94 7.84 -12.16 -11.73
N ALA A 95 7.13 -11.59 -10.75
CA ALA A 95 7.73 -10.72 -9.74
C ALA A 95 8.82 -11.44 -8.93
N PHE A 96 8.57 -12.69 -8.52
CA PHE A 96 9.55 -13.55 -7.89
C PHE A 96 10.76 -13.77 -8.79
N SER A 97 10.55 -14.14 -10.05
CA SER A 97 11.62 -14.44 -11.01
C SER A 97 12.50 -13.22 -11.30
N VAL A 98 11.89 -12.04 -11.51
CA VAL A 98 12.61 -10.78 -11.71
C VAL A 98 13.41 -10.41 -10.45
N ASN A 99 12.81 -10.51 -9.26
CA ASN A 99 13.51 -10.21 -8.02
C ASN A 99 14.63 -11.22 -7.68
N ALA A 100 14.52 -12.47 -8.14
CA ALA A 100 15.54 -13.50 -7.94
C ALA A 100 16.71 -13.39 -8.95
N LEU A 101 16.40 -13.06 -10.21
CA LEU A 101 17.36 -13.11 -11.32
C LEU A 101 17.95 -11.75 -11.69
N LEU A 102 17.16 -10.67 -11.56
CA LEU A 102 17.52 -9.30 -11.95
C LEU A 102 17.67 -8.37 -10.73
N SER A 103 17.91 -8.90 -9.53
CA SER A 103 18.03 -8.12 -8.30
C SER A 103 19.02 -6.94 -8.40
N THR A 104 20.13 -7.14 -9.12
CA THR A 104 21.16 -6.11 -9.33
C THR A 104 20.78 -5.00 -10.32
N HIS A 105 19.72 -5.21 -11.10
CA HIS A 105 19.23 -4.25 -12.11
C HIS A 105 17.94 -3.55 -11.68
N LEU A 106 17.33 -3.98 -10.56
CA LEU A 106 16.01 -3.53 -10.12
C LEU A 106 15.94 -2.00 -9.97
N THR A 107 16.95 -1.38 -9.34
CA THR A 107 17.03 0.08 -9.18
C THR A 107 17.04 0.84 -10.51
N ARG A 108 17.64 0.26 -11.57
CA ARG A 108 17.63 0.88 -12.91
C ARG A 108 16.26 0.76 -13.57
N ILE A 109 15.58 -0.37 -13.39
CA ILE A 109 14.21 -0.57 -13.86
C ILE A 109 13.27 0.42 -13.17
N GLU A 110 13.39 0.59 -11.85
CA GLU A 110 12.60 1.56 -11.09
C GLU A 110 12.83 3.01 -11.56
N GLY A 111 14.09 3.38 -11.86
CA GLY A 111 14.40 4.68 -12.44
C GLY A 111 13.74 4.93 -13.81
N LEU A 112 13.64 3.90 -14.66
CA LEU A 112 12.94 4.00 -15.95
C LEU A 112 11.42 4.16 -15.76
N VAL A 113 10.86 3.45 -14.79
CA VAL A 113 9.42 3.48 -14.48
C VAL A 113 8.97 4.85 -14.00
N LEU A 114 9.84 5.63 -13.36
CA LEU A 114 9.53 7.03 -13.00
C LEU A 114 9.19 7.88 -14.24
N TYR A 115 9.94 7.73 -15.34
CA TYR A 115 9.63 8.44 -16.58
C TYR A 115 8.28 7.97 -17.14
N LEU A 116 8.02 6.66 -17.14
CA LEU A 116 6.74 6.12 -17.56
C LEU A 116 5.58 6.65 -16.69
N HIS A 117 5.78 6.82 -15.38
CA HIS A 117 4.76 7.36 -14.48
C HIS A 117 4.43 8.82 -14.82
N LEU A 118 5.44 9.66 -15.02
CA LEU A 118 5.25 11.09 -15.32
C LEU A 118 4.71 11.32 -16.73
N PHE A 119 5.28 10.67 -17.75
CA PHE A 119 4.82 10.82 -19.13
C PHE A 119 3.54 10.05 -19.41
N GLY A 120 3.35 8.90 -18.75
CA GLY A 120 2.12 8.11 -18.81
C GLY A 120 0.92 8.88 -18.25
N PHE A 121 1.12 9.63 -17.16
CA PHE A 121 0.11 10.57 -16.65
C PHE A 121 -0.33 11.56 -17.74
N ILE A 122 0.62 12.20 -18.44
CA ILE A 122 0.31 13.14 -19.52
C ILE A 122 -0.36 12.42 -20.70
N ALA A 123 0.13 11.23 -21.06
CA ALA A 123 -0.36 10.42 -22.17
C ALA A 123 -1.78 9.86 -21.93
N ILE A 124 -2.24 9.78 -20.68
CA ILE A 124 -3.63 9.42 -20.35
C ILE A 124 -4.48 10.69 -20.24
N LEU A 125 -4.03 11.67 -19.45
CA LEU A 125 -4.83 12.85 -19.13
C LEU A 125 -5.10 13.73 -20.36
N VAL A 126 -4.10 14.02 -21.18
CA VAL A 126 -4.25 14.94 -22.31
C VAL A 126 -5.21 14.40 -23.38
N PRO A 127 -5.07 13.14 -23.85
CA PRO A 127 -6.04 12.60 -24.80
C PRO A 127 -7.45 12.51 -24.23
N LEU A 128 -7.60 12.14 -22.95
CA LEU A 128 -8.91 12.10 -22.31
C LEU A 128 -9.59 13.48 -22.35
N LEU A 129 -8.89 14.51 -21.89
CA LEU A 129 -9.40 15.89 -21.90
C LEU A 129 -9.62 16.45 -23.31
N TYR A 130 -8.86 15.99 -24.30
CA TYR A 130 -9.00 16.50 -25.66
C TYR A 130 -10.15 15.84 -26.43
N LEU A 131 -10.38 14.55 -26.20
CA LEU A 131 -11.35 13.75 -26.95
C LEU A 131 -12.74 13.73 -26.31
N SER A 132 -12.83 13.92 -25.00
CA SER A 132 -14.09 13.82 -24.26
C SER A 132 -14.91 15.11 -24.30
N ASP A 133 -16.23 14.97 -24.29
CA ASP A 133 -17.14 16.05 -23.92
C ASP A 133 -17.02 16.36 -22.42
N HIS A 134 -17.24 17.62 -22.05
CA HIS A 134 -17.05 18.07 -20.66
C HIS A 134 -18.37 18.43 -20.00
N VAL A 135 -18.56 17.96 -18.77
CA VAL A 135 -19.67 18.41 -17.92
C VAL A 135 -19.39 19.79 -17.32
N PRO A 136 -20.42 20.57 -16.96
CA PRO A 136 -20.24 21.86 -16.29
C PRO A 136 -19.50 21.72 -14.95
N ALA A 137 -18.73 22.75 -14.56
CA ALA A 137 -17.99 22.76 -13.29
C ALA A 137 -18.89 22.60 -12.05
N SER A 138 -20.15 23.02 -12.13
CA SER A 138 -21.14 22.78 -11.05
C SER A 138 -21.36 21.28 -10.80
N THR A 139 -21.35 20.46 -11.86
CA THR A 139 -21.49 19.01 -11.74
C THR A 139 -20.28 18.41 -11.02
N VAL A 140 -19.07 18.91 -11.29
CA VAL A 140 -17.84 18.40 -10.69
C VAL A 140 -17.67 18.81 -9.23
N PHE A 141 -17.93 20.08 -8.90
CA PHE A 141 -17.57 20.63 -7.58
C PHE A 141 -18.73 20.73 -6.59
N VAL A 142 -19.99 20.60 -7.05
CA VAL A 142 -21.18 20.87 -6.22
C VAL A 142 -22.14 19.68 -6.19
N THR A 143 -22.11 18.78 -7.16
CA THR A 143 -22.94 17.58 -7.15
C THR A 143 -22.33 16.50 -6.27
N PHE A 144 -23.14 15.97 -5.35
CA PHE A 144 -22.79 14.82 -4.52
C PHE A 144 -23.69 13.64 -4.90
N SER A 145 -23.11 12.44 -5.02
CA SER A 145 -23.89 11.20 -5.22
C SER A 145 -23.77 10.26 -4.03
N ASN A 146 -24.84 9.52 -3.77
CA ASN A 146 -24.97 8.55 -2.69
C ASN A 146 -25.39 7.18 -3.25
N GLU A 147 -24.49 6.58 -4.03
CA GLU A 147 -24.69 5.24 -4.60
C GLU A 147 -24.79 4.14 -3.53
N GLY A 148 -24.23 4.39 -2.33
CA GLY A 148 -24.32 3.47 -1.19
C GLY A 148 -25.70 3.45 -0.52
N ALA A 149 -26.65 4.28 -0.96
CA ALA A 149 -28.01 4.40 -0.42
C ALA A 149 -28.04 4.70 1.10
N TRP A 150 -27.09 5.50 1.58
CA TRP A 150 -27.04 5.93 2.99
C TRP A 150 -28.17 6.92 3.33
N PRO A 151 -28.62 7.00 4.60
CA PRO A 151 -29.66 7.94 4.99
C PRO A 151 -29.33 9.41 4.71
N ASP A 152 -28.05 9.78 4.83
CA ASP A 152 -27.59 11.16 4.69
C ASP A 152 -26.29 11.25 3.88
N MET A 153 -26.14 12.35 3.15
CA MET A 153 -24.96 12.60 2.30
C MET A 153 -23.66 12.74 3.10
N SER A 154 -23.74 13.22 4.34
CA SER A 154 -22.58 13.33 5.24
C SER A 154 -21.98 11.96 5.55
N LEU A 155 -22.83 10.96 5.78
CA LEU A 155 -22.38 9.59 6.00
C LEU A 155 -21.82 8.98 4.72
N ALA A 156 -22.49 9.18 3.58
CA ALA A 156 -21.99 8.73 2.28
C ALA A 156 -20.58 9.30 1.97
N PHE A 157 -20.36 10.58 2.28
CA PHE A 157 -19.05 11.23 2.15
C PHE A 157 -17.97 10.56 3.01
N LEU A 158 -18.28 10.23 4.27
CA LEU A 158 -17.34 9.54 5.16
C LEU A 158 -17.05 8.11 4.69
N VAL A 159 -18.05 7.39 4.17
CA VAL A 159 -17.87 6.04 3.62
C VAL A 159 -16.98 6.06 2.38
N GLY A 160 -17.16 7.04 1.48
CA GLY A 160 -16.37 7.20 0.26
C GLY A 160 -14.90 7.59 0.47
N MET A 161 -14.49 7.95 1.70
CA MET A 161 -13.13 8.42 1.97
C MET A 161 -12.05 7.34 1.78
N ILE A 162 -12.42 6.05 1.89
CA ILE A 162 -11.46 4.95 1.97
C ILE A 162 -10.54 4.84 0.74
N THR A 163 -11.11 5.01 -0.45
CA THR A 163 -10.34 4.95 -1.70
C THR A 163 -9.30 6.07 -1.75
N ASN A 164 -9.66 7.27 -1.28
CA ASN A 164 -8.75 8.42 -1.21
C ASN A 164 -7.62 8.20 -0.21
N VAL A 165 -7.91 7.61 0.97
CA VAL A 165 -6.88 7.25 1.95
C VAL A 165 -5.89 6.25 1.36
N GLY A 166 -6.38 5.29 0.59
CA GLY A 166 -5.56 4.30 -0.10
C GLY A 166 -4.62 4.88 -1.18
N SER A 167 -5.05 5.93 -1.89
CA SER A 167 -4.32 6.47 -3.05
C SER A 167 -2.96 7.09 -2.73
N LEU A 168 -2.73 7.56 -1.50
CA LEU A 168 -1.47 8.20 -1.07
C LEU A 168 -0.62 7.31 -0.16
N MET A 169 -0.94 6.01 -0.10
CA MET A 169 -0.14 5.03 0.62
C MET A 169 1.21 4.76 -0.08
N GLY A 170 2.20 4.30 0.68
CA GLY A 170 3.43 3.74 0.13
C GLY A 170 4.70 4.57 0.33
N SER A 171 4.62 5.80 0.81
CA SER A 171 5.81 6.66 1.00
C SER A 171 6.82 6.11 2.02
N GLU A 172 6.38 5.25 2.93
CA GLU A 172 7.16 4.53 3.95
C GLU A 172 8.07 3.42 3.39
N THR A 173 7.87 2.96 2.15
CA THR A 173 8.76 1.97 1.51
C THR A 173 10.20 2.48 1.45
N THR A 174 10.37 3.79 1.27
CA THR A 174 11.66 4.47 1.25
C THR A 174 12.44 4.27 2.54
N VAL A 175 11.75 4.25 3.69
CA VAL A 175 12.37 3.97 5.01
C VAL A 175 12.92 2.56 5.06
N ARG A 176 12.20 1.58 4.48
CA ARG A 176 12.60 0.17 4.46
C ARG A 176 13.77 -0.12 3.51
N LEU A 177 14.07 0.82 2.62
CA LEU A 177 15.20 0.79 1.70
C LEU A 177 16.29 1.77 2.15
N SER A 178 16.35 2.09 3.45
CA SER A 178 17.31 3.03 4.03
C SER A 178 18.75 2.72 3.65
N ASP A 179 19.08 1.43 3.57
CA ASP A 179 20.46 0.96 3.43
C ASP A 179 20.98 1.17 1.99
N GLU A 180 20.09 1.47 1.05
CA GLU A 180 20.41 1.79 -0.33
C GLU A 180 20.55 3.31 -0.57
N VAL A 181 20.27 4.14 0.45
CA VAL A 181 20.22 5.60 0.35
C VAL A 181 21.40 6.24 1.07
N HIS A 182 22.08 7.18 0.43
CA HIS A 182 23.13 7.96 1.08
C HIS A 182 22.53 9.06 1.97
N SER A 183 23.14 9.31 3.15
CA SER A 183 22.67 10.37 4.08
C SER A 183 21.19 10.24 4.48
N VAL A 184 20.80 9.02 4.85
CA VAL A 184 19.42 8.59 5.08
C VAL A 184 18.61 9.54 5.98
N ALA A 185 19.20 10.01 7.08
CA ALA A 185 18.53 10.88 8.06
C ALA A 185 18.08 12.24 7.50
N ARG A 186 18.67 12.70 6.38
CA ARG A 186 18.32 13.97 5.71
C ARG A 186 17.53 13.73 4.42
N VAL A 187 17.91 12.71 3.65
CA VAL A 187 17.33 12.45 2.32
C VAL A 187 15.92 11.87 2.43
N ILE A 188 15.70 10.87 3.29
CA ILE A 188 14.41 10.19 3.37
C ILE A 188 13.26 11.14 3.73
N PRO A 189 13.35 11.98 4.79
CA PRO A 189 12.24 12.89 5.12
C PRO A 189 11.88 13.85 3.98
N CYS A 190 12.89 14.36 3.27
CA CYS A 190 12.69 15.24 2.11
C CYS A 190 12.02 14.48 0.96
N HIS A 191 12.54 13.29 0.63
CA HIS A 191 11.99 12.44 -0.41
C HIS A 191 10.53 12.07 -0.14
N THR A 192 10.20 11.63 1.09
CA THR A 192 8.83 11.31 1.50
C THR A 192 7.86 12.48 1.25
N LEU A 193 8.25 13.71 1.58
CA LEU A 193 7.41 14.90 1.35
C LEU A 193 7.27 15.23 -0.14
N ILE A 194 8.36 15.20 -0.91
CA ILE A 194 8.35 15.49 -2.34
C ILE A 194 7.46 14.46 -3.07
N THR A 195 7.62 13.18 -2.78
CA THR A 195 6.80 12.10 -3.36
C THR A 195 5.32 12.29 -3.01
N LEU A 196 4.99 12.66 -1.77
CA LEU A 196 3.61 12.91 -1.36
C LEU A 196 3.00 14.09 -2.13
N VAL A 197 3.73 15.20 -2.26
CA VAL A 197 3.24 16.41 -2.96
C VAL A 197 3.06 16.14 -4.46
N ILE A 198 4.06 15.52 -5.11
CA ILE A 198 3.98 15.22 -6.54
C ILE A 198 2.82 14.27 -6.83
N ASN A 199 2.72 13.14 -6.11
CA ASN A 199 1.62 12.19 -6.33
C ASN A 199 0.25 12.78 -5.95
N GLY A 200 0.19 13.63 -4.92
CA GLY A 200 -1.02 14.35 -4.56
C GLY A 200 -1.51 15.28 -5.67
N ILE A 201 -0.61 16.07 -6.28
CA ILE A 201 -0.95 16.97 -7.39
C ILE A 201 -1.37 16.17 -8.63
N LEU A 202 -0.60 15.15 -9.01
CA LEU A 202 -0.92 14.32 -10.18
C LEU A 202 -2.24 13.58 -10.01
N GLY A 203 -2.45 12.95 -8.85
CA GLY A 203 -3.70 12.25 -8.52
C GLY A 203 -4.90 13.17 -8.50
N PHE A 204 -4.78 14.36 -7.90
CA PHE A 204 -5.84 15.35 -7.87
C PHE A 204 -6.17 15.89 -9.28
N ALA A 205 -5.16 16.18 -10.09
CA ALA A 205 -5.35 16.61 -11.47
C ALA A 205 -6.04 15.53 -12.32
N MET A 206 -5.65 14.25 -12.16
CA MET A 206 -6.31 13.13 -12.84
C MET A 206 -7.77 12.99 -12.40
N LEU A 207 -8.04 13.07 -11.10
CA LEU A 207 -9.39 12.98 -10.55
C LEU A 207 -10.29 14.07 -11.13
N VAL A 208 -9.85 15.34 -11.07
CA VAL A 208 -10.60 16.46 -11.64
C VAL A 208 -10.81 16.26 -13.14
N GLY A 209 -9.79 15.84 -13.88
CA GLY A 209 -9.89 15.57 -15.32
C GLY A 209 -10.94 14.50 -15.64
N ILE A 210 -10.90 13.35 -14.96
CA ILE A 210 -11.90 12.28 -15.15
C ILE A 210 -13.30 12.76 -14.80
N LEU A 211 -13.48 13.51 -13.71
CA LEU A 211 -14.81 14.00 -13.31
C LEU A 211 -15.40 14.96 -14.35
N PHE A 212 -14.58 15.78 -15.01
CA PHE A 212 -15.04 16.62 -16.12
C PHE A 212 -15.43 15.79 -17.35
N CYS A 213 -14.76 14.67 -17.60
CA CYS A 213 -15.03 13.77 -18.73
C CYS A 213 -16.11 12.71 -18.44
N LEU A 214 -16.65 12.65 -17.22
CA LEU A 214 -17.68 11.69 -16.81
C LEU A 214 -19.07 12.19 -17.22
N THR A 215 -19.41 12.01 -18.49
CA THR A 215 -20.69 12.46 -19.06
C THR A 215 -21.87 11.55 -18.72
N ASP A 216 -21.63 10.25 -18.58
CA ASP A 216 -22.61 9.24 -18.16
C ASP A 216 -22.07 8.41 -16.97
N PRO A 217 -22.35 8.85 -15.72
CA PRO A 217 -21.94 8.13 -14.53
C PRO A 217 -22.53 6.72 -14.43
N GLU A 218 -23.74 6.49 -14.93
CA GLU A 218 -24.43 5.20 -14.82
C GLU A 218 -23.79 4.16 -15.74
N SER A 219 -23.45 4.54 -16.98
CA SER A 219 -22.67 3.70 -17.90
C SER A 219 -21.30 3.34 -17.32
N ALA A 220 -20.60 4.33 -16.74
CA ALA A 220 -19.28 4.10 -16.16
C ALA A 220 -19.31 3.16 -14.94
N LEU A 221 -20.30 3.30 -14.05
CA LEU A 221 -20.47 2.45 -12.87
C LEU A 221 -20.91 1.03 -13.21
N ASN A 222 -21.75 0.87 -14.23
CA ASN A 222 -22.26 -0.43 -14.66
C ASN A 222 -21.42 -1.09 -15.76
N SER A 223 -20.27 -0.51 -16.10
CA SER A 223 -19.42 -1.02 -17.18
C SER A 223 -19.04 -2.49 -16.92
N PRO A 224 -19.26 -3.41 -17.88
CA PRO A 224 -18.89 -4.81 -17.71
C PRO A 224 -17.39 -5.03 -17.58
N THR A 225 -16.57 -4.01 -17.92
CA THR A 225 -15.12 -4.03 -17.75
C THR A 225 -14.70 -4.04 -16.27
N GLY A 226 -15.61 -3.67 -15.36
CA GLY A 226 -15.35 -3.54 -13.92
C GLY A 226 -14.56 -2.29 -13.52
N TYR A 227 -14.17 -1.45 -14.49
CA TYR A 227 -13.36 -0.26 -14.27
C TYR A 227 -13.98 0.97 -14.95
N PRO A 228 -14.56 1.91 -14.17
CA PRO A 228 -15.18 3.12 -14.72
C PRO A 228 -14.25 3.92 -15.64
N PHE A 229 -12.96 3.97 -15.35
CA PHE A 229 -12.01 4.71 -16.19
C PHE A 229 -11.89 4.14 -17.61
N ILE A 230 -12.02 2.81 -17.78
CA ILE A 230 -11.97 2.16 -19.10
C ILE A 230 -13.18 2.62 -19.92
N GLN A 231 -14.35 2.64 -19.29
CA GLN A 231 -15.58 3.11 -19.91
C GLN A 231 -15.50 4.58 -20.30
N VAL A 232 -15.12 5.45 -19.36
CA VAL A 232 -14.99 6.90 -19.60
C VAL A 232 -14.03 7.20 -20.75
N PHE A 233 -12.89 6.51 -20.80
CA PHE A 233 -11.94 6.70 -21.90
C PHE A 233 -12.46 6.15 -23.23
N PHE A 234 -13.20 5.03 -23.20
CA PHE A 234 -13.83 4.48 -24.39
C PHE A 234 -14.93 5.40 -24.93
N ASP A 235 -15.77 5.95 -24.07
CA ASP A 235 -16.83 6.90 -24.44
C ASP A 235 -16.23 8.18 -25.04
N ALA A 236 -15.10 8.64 -24.51
CA ALA A 236 -14.36 9.78 -25.04
C ALA A 236 -13.68 9.48 -26.39
N SER A 237 -12.96 8.36 -26.49
CA SER A 237 -12.11 8.08 -27.66
C SER A 237 -12.83 7.35 -28.80
N ALA A 238 -14.01 6.76 -28.52
CA ALA A 238 -14.75 5.86 -29.40
C ALA A 238 -13.86 4.77 -30.06
N SER A 239 -12.82 4.33 -29.35
CA SER A 239 -11.74 3.50 -29.91
C SER A 239 -11.26 2.47 -28.90
N VAL A 240 -11.44 1.20 -29.26
CA VAL A 240 -10.92 0.06 -28.49
C VAL A 240 -9.40 0.13 -28.40
N GLY A 241 -8.72 0.45 -29.50
CA GLY A 241 -7.25 0.56 -29.54
C GLY A 241 -6.71 1.67 -28.66
N GLY A 242 -7.31 2.88 -28.73
CA GLY A 242 -6.91 4.02 -27.89
C GLY A 242 -7.12 3.74 -26.40
N THR A 243 -8.28 3.18 -26.04
CA THR A 243 -8.61 2.79 -24.67
C THR A 243 -7.68 1.70 -24.15
N THR A 244 -7.37 0.71 -24.99
CA THR A 244 -6.43 -0.37 -24.64
C THR A 244 -5.03 0.18 -24.39
N ALA A 245 -4.57 1.14 -25.21
CA ALA A 245 -3.27 1.78 -25.01
C ALA A 245 -3.21 2.54 -23.67
N ALA A 246 -4.26 3.29 -23.32
CA ALA A 246 -4.36 3.99 -22.03
C ALA A 246 -4.36 3.00 -20.85
N ALA A 247 -5.17 1.93 -20.92
CA ALA A 247 -5.20 0.89 -19.91
C ALA A 247 -3.88 0.12 -19.79
N ALA A 248 -3.16 -0.10 -20.91
CA ALA A 248 -1.86 -0.76 -20.93
C ALA A 248 -0.77 0.08 -20.24
N ILE A 249 -0.81 1.42 -20.35
CA ILE A 249 0.10 2.30 -19.59
C ILE A 249 -0.12 2.10 -18.09
N LEU A 250 -1.37 2.11 -17.63
CA LEU A 250 -1.71 1.88 -16.21
C LEU A 250 -1.28 0.47 -15.75
N LEU A 251 -1.51 -0.54 -16.59
CA LEU A 251 -1.09 -1.92 -16.33
C LEU A 251 0.42 -2.03 -16.19
N LEU A 252 1.19 -1.38 -17.06
CA LEU A 252 2.66 -1.41 -17.02
C LEU A 252 3.20 -0.72 -15.75
N ILE A 253 2.64 0.44 -15.38
CA ILE A 253 2.98 1.14 -14.13
C ILE A 253 2.66 0.26 -12.91
N SER A 254 1.46 -0.35 -12.89
CA SER A 254 1.02 -1.21 -11.79
C SER A 254 1.89 -2.47 -11.68
N PHE A 255 2.24 -3.09 -12.81
CA PHE A 255 3.13 -4.24 -12.86
C PHE A 255 4.52 -3.91 -12.31
N SER A 256 5.08 -2.77 -12.72
CA SER A 256 6.36 -2.30 -12.18
C SER A 256 6.30 -2.02 -10.68
N SER A 257 5.18 -1.47 -10.18
CA SER A 257 4.97 -1.25 -8.75
C SER A 257 5.03 -2.57 -7.95
N ILE A 258 4.43 -3.65 -8.48
CA ILE A 258 4.47 -4.97 -7.83
C ILE A 258 5.90 -5.48 -7.68
N LEU A 259 6.78 -5.25 -8.64
CA LEU A 259 8.17 -5.70 -8.56
C LEU A 259 8.88 -5.14 -7.32
N GLY A 260 8.75 -3.83 -7.09
CA GLY A 260 9.32 -3.15 -5.93
C GLY A 260 8.61 -3.51 -4.61
N GLN A 261 7.28 -3.64 -4.64
CA GLN A 261 6.52 -4.08 -3.47
C GLN A 261 6.89 -5.50 -3.04
N PHE A 262 7.09 -6.42 -3.99
CA PHE A 262 7.51 -7.79 -3.72
C PHE A 262 8.91 -7.84 -3.07
N ALA A 263 9.85 -7.05 -3.58
CA ALA A 263 11.17 -6.86 -2.97
C ALA A 263 11.05 -6.36 -1.53
N SER A 264 10.28 -5.28 -1.32
CA SER A 264 10.09 -4.68 0.01
C SER A 264 9.43 -5.64 0.99
N ALA A 265 8.38 -6.35 0.57
CA ALA A 265 7.61 -7.27 1.41
C ALA A 265 8.44 -8.50 1.82
N SER A 266 9.20 -9.09 0.88
CA SER A 266 10.05 -10.25 1.17
C SER A 266 11.22 -9.90 2.10
N ARG A 267 11.84 -8.73 1.94
CA ARG A 267 12.88 -8.22 2.86
C ARG A 267 12.33 -7.93 4.25
N GLN A 268 11.14 -7.31 4.34
CA GLN A 268 10.49 -7.07 5.63
C GLN A 268 10.16 -8.38 6.34
N LEU A 269 9.62 -9.37 5.61
CA LEU A 269 9.29 -10.69 6.15
C LEU A 269 10.55 -11.41 6.66
N TRP A 270 11.66 -11.29 5.94
CA TRP A 270 12.96 -11.80 6.38
C TRP A 270 13.45 -11.09 7.66
N ALA A 271 13.41 -9.75 7.70
CA ALA A 271 13.92 -8.97 8.84
C ALA A 271 13.20 -9.30 10.15
N ILE A 272 11.86 -9.34 10.13
CA ILE A 272 11.08 -9.72 11.32
C ILE A 272 11.26 -11.20 11.70
N SER A 273 11.56 -12.07 10.73
CA SER A 273 11.85 -13.48 10.99
C SER A 273 13.21 -13.66 11.66
N ARG A 274 14.23 -12.91 11.24
CA ARG A 274 15.54 -12.84 11.91
C ARG A 274 15.39 -12.43 13.37
N ASP A 275 14.49 -11.48 13.64
CA ASP A 275 14.18 -11.02 15.01
C ASP A 275 13.27 -12.01 15.78
N LYS A 276 13.01 -13.20 15.22
CA LYS A 276 12.16 -14.26 15.78
C LYS A 276 10.72 -13.83 16.06
N GLY A 277 10.21 -12.86 15.29
CA GLY A 277 8.86 -12.33 15.40
C GLY A 277 7.77 -13.18 14.72
N LEU A 278 8.13 -14.14 13.86
CA LEU A 278 7.16 -14.91 13.08
C LEU A 278 7.22 -16.43 13.32
N PRO A 279 6.10 -17.14 13.09
CA PRO A 279 6.12 -18.59 12.96
C PRO A 279 7.03 -19.01 11.80
N GLY A 280 7.78 -20.10 11.98
CA GLY A 280 8.74 -20.55 10.96
C GLY A 280 9.96 -19.64 10.79
N SER A 281 10.23 -18.75 11.76
CA SER A 281 11.36 -17.80 11.73
C SER A 281 12.70 -18.43 11.33
N LYS A 282 13.00 -19.64 11.81
CA LYS A 282 14.23 -20.38 11.47
C LYS A 282 14.39 -20.63 9.97
N TRP A 283 13.29 -20.88 9.26
CA TRP A 283 13.30 -21.13 7.81
C TRP A 283 13.28 -19.80 7.05
N LEU A 284 12.42 -18.86 7.47
CA LEU A 284 12.25 -17.56 6.81
C LEU A 284 13.47 -16.63 6.92
N GLN A 285 14.26 -16.73 7.99
CA GLN A 285 15.46 -15.91 8.20
C GLN A 285 16.66 -16.34 7.34
N ASP A 286 16.59 -17.50 6.68
CA ASP A 286 17.72 -18.06 5.94
C ASP A 286 18.06 -17.21 4.71
N LEU A 287 19.35 -17.04 4.47
CA LEU A 287 19.89 -16.06 3.52
C LEU A 287 20.86 -16.77 2.59
N ASN A 288 20.61 -16.67 1.27
CA ASN A 288 21.50 -17.28 0.31
C ASN A 288 22.83 -16.50 0.27
N MET A 289 23.92 -17.18 0.62
CA MET A 289 25.25 -16.58 0.74
C MET A 289 25.84 -16.07 -0.57
N LYS A 290 25.40 -16.57 -1.74
CA LYS A 290 25.94 -16.14 -3.04
C LYS A 290 25.28 -14.86 -3.56
N GLN A 291 23.99 -14.72 -3.34
CA GLN A 291 23.20 -13.61 -3.89
C GLN A 291 22.74 -12.60 -2.82
N HIS A 292 22.96 -12.90 -1.54
CA HIS A 292 22.45 -12.12 -0.40
C HIS A 292 20.93 -11.88 -0.46
N LEU A 293 20.19 -12.87 -0.97
CA LEU A 293 18.73 -12.84 -1.09
C LEU A 293 18.05 -13.85 -0.15
N PRO A 294 16.93 -13.48 0.51
CA PRO A 294 16.19 -14.37 1.40
C PRO A 294 15.15 -15.19 0.63
N PHE A 295 15.59 -16.22 -0.11
CA PHE A 295 14.72 -17.01 -0.99
C PHE A 295 13.49 -17.63 -0.29
N HIS A 296 13.62 -18.05 0.97
CA HIS A 296 12.49 -18.60 1.72
C HIS A 296 11.43 -17.53 2.03
N ALA A 297 11.85 -16.31 2.38
CA ALA A 297 10.92 -15.19 2.55
C ALA A 297 10.29 -14.73 1.22
N MET A 298 11.05 -14.81 0.11
CA MET A 298 10.50 -14.57 -1.24
C MET A 298 9.44 -15.61 -1.61
N TYR A 299 9.68 -16.90 -1.33
CA TYR A 299 8.68 -17.95 -1.55
C TYR A 299 7.44 -17.73 -0.68
N ALA A 300 7.60 -17.37 0.59
CA ALA A 300 6.46 -17.03 1.43
C ALA A 300 5.68 -15.81 0.89
N THR A 301 6.37 -14.82 0.31
CA THR A 301 5.76 -13.64 -0.34
C THR A 301 5.10 -13.98 -1.68
N LEU A 302 5.45 -15.09 -2.32
CA LEU A 302 4.73 -15.63 -3.48
C LEU A 302 3.41 -16.29 -3.03
N VAL A 303 3.40 -16.97 -1.88
CA VAL A 303 2.28 -17.80 -1.43
C VAL A 303 1.27 -17.05 -0.56
N MET A 304 1.70 -16.18 0.36
CA MET A 304 0.80 -15.45 1.27
C MET A 304 -0.24 -14.58 0.53
N PRO A 305 0.14 -13.78 -0.49
CA PRO A 305 -0.82 -13.01 -1.28
C PRO A 305 -1.83 -13.88 -2.03
N MET A 306 -1.47 -15.11 -2.42
CA MET A 306 -2.38 -16.03 -3.09
C MET A 306 -3.54 -16.47 -2.19
N PHE A 307 -3.31 -16.64 -0.89
CA PHE A 307 -4.39 -16.93 0.06
C PHE A 307 -5.37 -15.75 0.17
N LEU A 308 -4.87 -14.52 0.13
CA LEU A 308 -5.72 -13.33 0.08
C LEU A 308 -6.51 -13.25 -1.23
N GLY A 309 -5.90 -13.62 -2.37
CA GLY A 309 -6.60 -13.74 -3.65
C GLY A 309 -7.70 -14.80 -3.64
N ILE A 310 -7.45 -15.97 -3.02
CA ILE A 310 -8.46 -17.03 -2.87
C ILE A 310 -9.66 -16.55 -2.04
N ALA A 311 -9.43 -15.79 -0.97
CA ALA A 311 -10.50 -15.25 -0.14
C ALA A 311 -11.46 -14.31 -0.90
N ILE A 312 -11.07 -13.85 -2.09
CA ILE A 312 -11.80 -12.90 -2.92
C ILE A 312 -12.61 -13.57 -4.05
N VAL A 313 -12.34 -14.84 -4.38
CA VAL A 313 -12.90 -15.56 -5.56
C VAL A 313 -14.44 -15.53 -5.66
N GLY A 314 -15.15 -15.36 -4.55
CA GLY A 314 -16.62 -15.31 -4.50
C GLY A 314 -17.23 -13.94 -4.16
N SER A 315 -16.44 -12.87 -4.05
CA SER A 315 -16.93 -11.55 -3.63
C SER A 315 -16.92 -10.54 -4.77
N ALA A 316 -18.09 -9.95 -5.06
CA ALA A 316 -18.19 -8.81 -5.99
C ALA A 316 -17.45 -7.57 -5.43
N ALA A 317 -17.33 -7.45 -4.11
CA ALA A 317 -16.58 -6.40 -3.42
C ALA A 317 -15.12 -6.77 -3.13
N GLY A 318 -14.60 -7.79 -3.80
CA GLY A 318 -13.29 -8.40 -3.56
C GLY A 318 -12.12 -7.44 -3.42
N LEU A 319 -11.87 -6.67 -4.48
CA LEU A 319 -10.77 -5.70 -4.55
C LEU A 319 -10.91 -4.62 -3.46
N LEU A 320 -12.13 -4.13 -3.23
CA LEU A 320 -12.41 -3.09 -2.24
C LEU A 320 -12.25 -3.61 -0.80
N ASN A 321 -12.60 -4.86 -0.54
CA ASN A 321 -12.35 -5.52 0.76
C ASN A 321 -10.84 -5.67 1.02
N LEU A 322 -10.07 -6.01 -0.02
CA LEU A 322 -8.62 -6.10 0.09
C LEU A 322 -7.98 -4.72 0.31
N LEU A 323 -8.43 -3.70 -0.40
CA LEU A 323 -8.01 -2.31 -0.17
C LEU A 323 -8.32 -1.89 1.27
N SER A 324 -9.54 -2.14 1.72
CA SER A 324 -9.99 -1.86 3.08
C SER A 324 -9.10 -2.53 4.13
N PHE A 325 -8.78 -3.83 3.95
CA PHE A 325 -7.88 -4.59 4.81
C PHE A 325 -6.46 -3.99 4.87
N VAL A 326 -5.92 -3.58 3.72
CA VAL A 326 -4.57 -2.97 3.65
C VAL A 326 -4.56 -1.62 4.33
N VAL A 327 -5.54 -0.75 4.04
CA VAL A 327 -5.65 0.59 4.65
C VAL A 327 -5.84 0.48 6.16
N SER A 328 -6.78 -0.33 6.63
CA SER A 328 -7.04 -0.51 8.07
C SER A 328 -5.81 -1.03 8.80
N SER A 329 -5.10 -2.01 8.21
CA SER A 329 -3.87 -2.58 8.80
C SER A 329 -2.76 -1.53 8.83
N TRP A 330 -2.64 -0.71 7.78
CA TRP A 330 -1.64 0.34 7.72
C TRP A 330 -1.85 1.43 8.76
N LEU A 331 -3.10 1.88 8.91
CA LEU A 331 -3.48 2.85 9.94
C LEU A 331 -3.24 2.31 11.36
N LEU A 332 -3.57 1.03 11.61
CA LEU A 332 -3.30 0.36 12.88
C LEU A 332 -1.80 0.23 13.18
N ALA A 333 -0.99 -0.14 12.17
CA ALA A 333 0.46 -0.21 12.32
C ALA A 333 1.08 1.17 12.63
N ALA A 334 0.58 2.23 11.99
CA ALA A 334 1.04 3.59 12.22
C ALA A 334 0.59 4.17 13.58
N ALA A 335 -0.57 3.74 14.10
CA ALA A 335 -1.15 4.27 15.34
C ALA A 335 -0.23 4.10 16.55
N ILE A 336 0.44 2.95 16.67
CA ILE A 336 1.31 2.62 17.82
C ILE A 336 2.51 3.58 17.91
N PRO A 337 3.42 3.66 16.91
CA PRO A 337 4.58 4.55 16.99
C PRO A 337 4.18 6.03 17.05
N LEU A 338 3.07 6.46 16.41
CA LEU A 338 2.59 7.84 16.49
C LEU A 338 2.09 8.19 17.90
N SER A 339 1.36 7.29 18.55
CA SER A 339 0.91 7.45 19.94
C SER A 339 2.08 7.56 20.90
N LEU A 340 3.09 6.70 20.72
CA LEU A 340 4.32 6.74 21.52
C LEU A 340 5.13 8.02 21.26
N LEU A 341 5.18 8.50 20.01
CA LEU A 341 5.82 9.77 19.67
C LEU A 341 5.10 10.95 20.31
N LEU A 342 3.76 10.97 20.31
CA LEU A 342 2.97 12.02 20.96
C LEU A 342 3.26 12.03 22.45
N TRP A 343 3.21 10.87 23.10
CA TRP A 343 3.54 10.73 24.51
C TRP A 343 4.95 11.26 24.83
N ARG A 344 5.95 10.96 24.00
CA ARG A 344 7.32 11.46 24.18
C ARG A 344 7.44 12.98 23.97
N ARG A 345 6.71 13.55 23.01
CA ARG A 345 6.65 15.00 22.75
C ARG A 345 6.05 15.75 23.93
N ILE A 346 4.87 15.35 24.40
CA ILE A 346 4.15 16.04 25.50
C ILE A 346 4.84 15.87 26.85
N THR A 347 5.66 14.84 27.04
CA THR A 347 6.43 14.62 28.27
C THR A 347 7.83 15.22 28.23
N GLY A 348 8.23 15.86 27.13
CA GLY A 348 9.57 16.45 26.99
C GLY A 348 10.71 15.43 27.02
N ARG A 349 10.43 14.17 26.68
CA ARG A 349 11.39 13.05 26.80
C ARG A 349 12.32 12.88 25.58
N ILE A 350 12.27 13.81 24.63
CA ILE A 350 13.17 13.88 23.47
C ILE A 350 13.98 15.16 23.60
N LYS A 351 15.30 15.02 23.78
CA LYS A 351 16.24 16.11 23.99
C LYS A 351 16.65 16.77 22.66
N ASN A 352 17.04 18.04 22.71
CA ASN A 352 17.71 18.65 21.57
C ASN A 352 19.19 18.30 21.58
N PRO A 353 19.80 18.06 20.41
CA PRO A 353 21.24 17.82 20.30
C PRO A 353 22.09 18.97 20.86
N TYR A 354 21.53 20.19 20.92
CA TYR A 354 22.22 21.39 21.42
C TYR A 354 22.09 21.61 22.93
N ASP A 355 21.26 20.83 23.63
CA ASP A 355 21.05 20.94 25.08
C ASP A 355 22.04 20.05 25.87
N ILE A 356 22.92 19.33 25.18
CA ILE A 356 23.89 18.37 25.76
C ILE A 356 25.31 18.94 25.56
N PRO A 357 26.12 19.10 26.62
CA PRO A 357 27.49 19.60 26.49
C PRO A 357 28.34 18.63 25.65
N PRO A 358 29.26 19.13 24.80
CA PRO A 358 30.03 18.31 23.89
C PRO A 358 30.98 17.38 24.67
N SER A 359 30.65 16.09 24.77
CA SER A 359 31.61 15.07 25.20
C SER A 359 32.38 14.54 23.99
N ALA A 360 33.71 14.51 24.11
CA ALA A 360 34.63 13.98 23.10
C ALA A 360 34.31 12.52 22.69
N SER A 361 34.50 12.22 21.39
CA SER A 361 34.84 10.92 20.73
C SER A 361 34.37 9.62 21.41
N SER A 362 33.83 8.57 20.78
CA SER A 362 33.95 8.01 19.43
C SER A 362 33.28 6.63 19.46
N SER A 363 32.89 6.14 18.28
CA SER A 363 32.44 4.77 17.92
C SER A 363 30.91 4.50 17.89
N PRO A 364 30.40 3.81 16.84
CA PRO A 364 28.98 3.47 16.68
C PRO A 364 28.41 2.55 17.78
N ASP A 365 29.25 1.71 18.38
CA ASP A 365 28.82 0.72 19.38
C ASP A 365 28.41 1.35 20.72
N LEU A 366 28.86 2.58 21.00
CA LEU A 366 28.50 3.35 22.19
C LEU A 366 27.12 4.00 22.11
N GLU A 367 26.53 4.11 20.91
CA GLU A 367 25.27 4.83 20.68
C GLU A 367 24.07 4.09 21.29
N LYS A 368 24.12 2.76 21.38
CA LYS A 368 23.02 1.94 21.94
C LYS A 368 22.90 2.07 23.45
N ASN A 369 24.02 2.08 24.17
CA ASN A 369 24.03 2.32 25.61
C ASN A 369 23.75 3.80 25.92
N LYS A 370 24.23 4.73 25.07
CA LYS A 370 23.89 6.16 25.18
C LYS A 370 22.42 6.47 24.95
N ILE A 371 21.74 5.91 23.94
CA ILE A 371 20.29 6.15 23.75
C ILE A 371 19.46 5.54 24.90
N GLN A 372 19.97 4.48 25.53
CA GLN A 372 19.30 3.73 26.60
C GLN A 372 19.58 4.27 28.02
N GLU A 373 20.60 5.12 28.18
CA GLU A 373 21.01 5.82 29.42
C GLU A 373 20.89 7.37 29.36
N GLU A 374 21.10 8.01 28.21
CA GLU A 374 21.15 9.48 28.02
C GLU A 374 19.85 10.09 27.45
N GLY A 375 18.93 9.28 26.89
CA GLY A 375 17.62 9.73 26.38
C GLY A 375 17.56 9.89 24.85
N LEU A 376 16.36 9.87 24.28
CA LEU A 376 16.15 10.04 22.83
C LEU A 376 16.50 11.46 22.40
N GLU A 377 17.14 11.60 21.23
CA GLU A 377 17.49 12.90 20.64
C GLU A 377 16.76 13.14 19.32
N TRP A 378 16.51 14.40 19.02
CA TRP A 378 15.99 14.79 17.70
C TRP A 378 17.06 14.63 16.62
N GLY A 379 16.69 13.94 15.54
CA GLY A 379 17.48 13.97 14.30
C GLY A 379 17.42 15.34 13.59
N PRO A 380 18.17 15.51 12.49
CA PRO A 380 18.30 16.80 11.78
C PRO A 380 16.97 17.32 11.24
N TRP A 381 16.01 16.43 10.99
CA TRP A 381 14.65 16.79 10.60
C TRP A 381 13.69 16.59 11.78
N ARG A 382 13.05 17.70 12.19
CA ARG A 382 12.01 17.72 13.22
C ARG A 382 10.98 18.80 12.95
N MET A 383 9.76 18.55 13.40
CA MET A 383 8.73 19.57 13.50
C MET A 383 8.77 20.19 14.91
N PRO A 384 8.98 21.52 15.02
CA PRO A 384 9.09 22.18 16.32
C PRO A 384 7.77 22.13 17.08
N GLU A 385 7.85 22.17 18.41
CA GLU A 385 6.67 22.34 19.25
C GLU A 385 6.18 23.79 19.22
N PRO A 386 4.86 24.04 19.30
CA PRO A 386 3.77 23.08 19.52
C PRO A 386 3.23 22.41 18.25
N ILE A 387 3.67 22.85 17.06
CA ILE A 387 3.15 22.38 15.76
C ILE A 387 3.30 20.85 15.63
N GLY A 388 4.44 20.32 16.05
CA GLY A 388 4.72 18.89 16.02
C GLY A 388 3.72 18.04 16.81
N SER A 389 3.35 18.47 18.02
CA SER A 389 2.31 17.78 18.81
C SER A 389 0.93 17.95 18.19
N LEU A 390 0.58 19.13 17.69
CA LEU A 390 -0.72 19.38 17.06
C LEU A 390 -0.93 18.51 15.82
N VAL A 391 0.06 18.42 14.95
CA VAL A 391 0.02 17.55 13.76
C VAL A 391 -0.09 16.08 14.16
N ASN A 392 0.59 15.66 15.23
CA ASN A 392 0.51 14.28 15.70
C ASN A 392 -0.87 13.95 16.29
N ILE A 393 -1.46 14.87 17.07
CA ILE A 393 -2.84 14.72 17.56
C ILE A 393 -3.82 14.61 16.39
N PHE A 394 -3.71 15.51 15.41
CA PHE A 394 -4.55 15.47 14.22
C PHE A 394 -4.41 14.14 13.47
N ALA A 395 -3.17 13.65 13.28
CA ALA A 395 -2.91 12.38 12.63
C ALA A 395 -3.56 11.20 13.38
N LEU A 396 -3.50 11.17 14.72
CA LEU A 396 -4.15 10.12 15.51
C LEU A 396 -5.68 10.18 15.45
N CYS A 397 -6.27 11.39 15.49
CA CYS A 397 -7.71 11.57 15.28
C CYS A 397 -8.14 11.10 13.88
N TRP A 398 -7.35 11.43 12.85
CA TRP A 398 -7.60 10.99 11.49
C TRP A 398 -7.47 9.48 11.34
N ILE A 399 -6.44 8.86 11.93
CA ILE A 399 -6.25 7.41 11.95
C ILE A 399 -7.46 6.72 12.58
N LEU A 400 -7.98 7.22 13.70
CA LEU A 400 -9.16 6.66 14.35
C LEU A 400 -10.39 6.70 13.43
N LEU A 401 -10.66 7.87 12.82
CA LEU A 401 -11.77 8.06 11.90
C LEU A 401 -11.63 7.17 10.66
N ALA A 402 -10.49 7.21 9.99
CA ALA A 402 -10.24 6.47 8.76
C ALA A 402 -10.20 4.96 8.99
N THR A 403 -9.69 4.49 10.14
CA THR A 403 -9.70 3.05 10.48
C THR A 403 -11.15 2.57 10.64
N PHE A 404 -12.00 3.33 11.32
CA PHE A 404 -13.41 2.99 11.46
C PHE A 404 -14.11 2.87 10.10
N PHE A 405 -13.98 3.88 9.24
CA PHE A 405 -14.63 3.86 7.91
C PHE A 405 -13.98 2.86 6.94
N SER A 406 -12.71 2.51 7.13
CA SER A 406 -12.05 1.48 6.31
C SER A 406 -12.67 0.10 6.46
N ILE A 407 -13.19 -0.23 7.64
CA ILE A 407 -13.85 -1.51 7.91
C ILE A 407 -15.37 -1.44 7.80
N TRP A 408 -15.91 -0.25 7.51
CA TRP A 408 -17.35 -0.01 7.40
C TRP A 408 -17.89 -0.54 6.06
N PRO A 409 -19.16 -1.00 5.99
CA PRO A 409 -19.79 -1.37 4.74
C PRO A 409 -19.86 -0.20 3.75
N GLN A 410 -19.84 -0.51 2.46
CA GLN A 410 -19.90 0.52 1.42
C GLN A 410 -21.35 0.87 1.04
N ASN A 411 -22.24 -0.11 1.19
CA ASN A 411 -23.68 0.01 0.95
C ASN A 411 -24.46 -0.08 2.26
N ALA A 412 -25.55 0.67 2.37
CA ALA A 412 -26.44 0.63 3.53
C ALA A 412 -27.13 -0.72 3.69
N THR A 413 -27.52 -1.36 2.57
CA THR A 413 -28.05 -2.72 2.56
C THR A 413 -26.93 -3.72 2.39
N VAL A 414 -26.64 -4.48 3.45
CA VAL A 414 -25.53 -5.44 3.50
C VAL A 414 -26.05 -6.87 3.29
N ASN A 415 -25.37 -7.61 2.41
CA ASN A 415 -25.55 -9.04 2.19
C ASN A 415 -24.18 -9.73 2.04
N ALA A 416 -24.18 -11.06 1.83
CA ALA A 416 -22.94 -11.82 1.76
C ALA A 416 -22.04 -11.47 0.55
N SER A 417 -22.56 -10.89 -0.53
CA SER A 417 -21.75 -10.56 -1.72
C SER A 417 -21.15 -9.16 -1.68
N ASN A 418 -21.74 -8.23 -0.91
CA ASN A 418 -21.30 -6.83 -0.84
C ASN A 418 -20.74 -6.39 0.54
N MET A 419 -20.71 -7.30 1.52
CA MET A 419 -20.18 -7.02 2.86
C MET A 419 -18.68 -6.69 2.81
N ASN A 420 -18.27 -5.73 3.64
CA ASN A 420 -16.86 -5.41 3.84
C ASN A 420 -16.21 -6.42 4.80
N TYR A 421 -15.63 -7.48 4.24
CA TYR A 421 -14.97 -8.55 5.00
C TYR A 421 -13.59 -8.16 5.56
N SER A 422 -13.11 -6.93 5.34
CA SER A 422 -11.83 -6.48 5.88
C SER A 422 -11.77 -6.55 7.41
N SER A 423 -12.89 -6.24 8.11
CA SER A 423 -12.99 -6.36 9.56
C SER A 423 -12.64 -7.78 10.05
N LEU A 424 -13.15 -8.80 9.37
CA LEU A 424 -12.84 -10.20 9.63
C LEU A 424 -11.37 -10.51 9.34
N MET A 425 -10.85 -10.05 8.20
CA MET A 425 -9.46 -10.28 7.79
C MET A 425 -8.45 -9.67 8.79
N VAL A 426 -8.68 -8.42 9.19
CA VAL A 426 -7.84 -7.72 10.21
C VAL A 426 -7.93 -8.43 11.55
N SER A 427 -9.16 -8.73 12.01
CA SER A 427 -9.37 -9.37 13.31
C SER A 427 -8.73 -10.75 13.36
N ALA A 428 -8.88 -11.56 12.31
CA ALA A 428 -8.24 -12.86 12.21
C ALA A 428 -6.71 -12.75 12.28
N TRP A 429 -6.12 -11.80 11.53
CA TRP A 429 -4.68 -11.57 11.57
C TRP A 429 -4.19 -11.14 12.95
N LEU A 430 -4.90 -10.23 13.61
CA LEU A 430 -4.58 -9.77 14.97
C LEU A 430 -4.68 -10.90 15.99
N ILE A 431 -5.74 -11.73 15.94
CA ILE A 431 -5.92 -12.88 16.84
C ILE A 431 -4.76 -13.85 16.71
N VAL A 432 -4.33 -14.18 15.49
CA VAL A 432 -3.19 -15.07 15.26
C VAL A 432 -1.90 -14.48 15.85
N GLY A 433 -1.67 -13.18 15.68
CA GLY A 433 -0.50 -12.49 16.25
C GLY A 433 -0.50 -12.47 17.77
N ILE A 434 -1.64 -12.15 18.38
CA ILE A 434 -1.80 -12.15 19.83
C ILE A 434 -1.56 -13.56 20.40
N ALA A 435 -2.17 -14.58 19.78
CA ALA A 435 -1.98 -15.96 20.19
C ALA A 435 -0.51 -16.39 20.04
N TRP A 436 0.14 -16.06 18.92
CA TRP A 436 1.55 -16.38 18.71
C TRP A 436 2.45 -15.70 19.75
N PHE A 437 2.22 -14.42 20.04
CA PHE A 437 2.97 -13.69 21.06
C PHE A 437 2.79 -14.27 22.46
N ALA A 438 1.54 -14.59 22.83
CA ALA A 438 1.20 -15.14 24.13
C ALA A 438 1.85 -16.52 24.35
N ILE A 439 1.94 -17.37 23.32
CA ILE A 439 2.48 -18.73 23.46
C ILE A 439 4.01 -18.74 23.32
N TRP A 440 4.56 -18.06 22.30
CA TRP A 440 5.98 -18.13 21.92
C TRP A 440 6.68 -16.78 21.89
N GLY A 441 6.07 -15.76 21.27
CA GLY A 441 6.74 -14.50 20.95
C GLY A 441 7.32 -13.77 22.18
N HIS A 442 6.62 -13.77 23.32
CA HIS A 442 7.13 -13.15 24.56
C HIS A 442 8.42 -13.80 25.10
N LYS A 443 8.74 -15.03 24.69
CA LYS A 443 9.95 -15.76 25.10
C LYS A 443 11.11 -15.59 24.12
N THR A 444 10.81 -15.37 22.84
CA THR A 444 11.82 -15.41 21.76
C THR A 444 12.12 -14.06 21.14
N TYR A 445 11.15 -13.13 21.15
CA TYR A 445 11.27 -11.83 20.51
C TYR A 445 11.89 -10.82 21.47
N THR A 446 13.07 -10.31 21.13
CA THR A 446 13.81 -9.33 21.93
C THR A 446 13.79 -7.93 21.33
N GLY A 447 13.03 -7.71 20.26
CA GLY A 447 13.04 -6.48 19.47
C GLY A 447 14.03 -6.53 18.29
N PRO A 448 14.05 -5.48 17.45
CA PRO A 448 14.88 -5.42 16.26
C PRO A 448 16.38 -5.51 16.52
N VAL A 449 17.07 -6.35 15.74
CA VAL A 449 18.53 -6.42 15.72
C VAL A 449 19.08 -5.19 14.96
N ASN A 450 20.17 -4.57 15.48
CA ASN A 450 20.82 -3.43 14.80
C ASN A 450 21.61 -3.93 13.58
N GLU A 451 21.48 -3.24 12.45
CA GLU A 451 22.20 -3.53 11.19
C GLU A 451 23.41 -2.61 10.96
N THR A 452 23.84 -1.88 11.99
CA THR A 452 25.00 -0.97 11.93
C THR A 452 26.31 -1.70 12.15
#